data_AF-A0A1H3JB72-F1
#
_entry.id   AF-A0A1H3JB72-F1
#
_cell.length_a   1.000
_cell.length_b   1.000
_cell.length_c   1.000
_cell.angle_alpha   90.00
_cell.angle_beta   90.00
_cell.angle_gamma   90.00
#
_symmetry.space_group_name_H-M   'P 1'
#
loop_
_entity.id
_entity.type
_entity.pdbx_description
1 polymer ?
#
loop_
_entity_poly.entity_id
_entity_poly.type
_entity_poly.pdbx_seq_one_letter_code
_entity_poly.pdbx_strand_id
1 'polypeptide(L)'
;MYASFKRCMMLITTFILLVTPISIASAEANTTPNYGGVLPPKETFNPGDWFLGEKPLNYDENRPPIVFVQGRNGSADSWYGKTVYHDVNDMYDYAYRAGYQTVFVQLYDAAGKGSASQWDNGKLLAAKLEEIYNHFGKKVNIVAHSKGGIDTQAALIQYGANRFVGNVITLASPHYGSNLADLSYSWWAGWLASLLGQRDDGTYSLQTGEMAQFRSVIDNNPNAKLNRYYTVAGTSWGPAFSALSLGGLYLSAYGSNDGLVNEWSTKLPYGTHLFTDSRFDHDNIRKGSAVFSRIESYLRTSTATFVPPYTLNNNREFVDNLNTTSNQSILGGELEPNKWIDQTIAVDTKTEGVVSVLTASSEVKVQLISPSGKVYTNKDSKFTVGDETSYFKGASIRTFKINQMETGEWHVKLMTTHTKDAYMVVSDYKQTAPFTLKMPGKIKADKVEFQLKQSTKELGKQENLSFTVRVVDREGNLVLQSNQLQRLDEAAFKGLLDHIKKSDVYNMTIDIKGINAEGKAYTRTIVRSVYIEK
;
A
#
# COMPACT_ATOMS: atom_id res chain seq x y z
N MET A 1 -51.82 56.16 -55.36
CA MET A 1 -50.96 56.39 -56.54
C MET A 1 -49.58 56.76 -56.01
N TYR A 2 -48.55 55.93 -56.24
CA TYR A 2 -47.15 56.03 -55.75
C TYR A 2 -46.95 56.11 -54.21
N ALA A 3 -46.34 55.10 -53.57
CA ALA A 3 -44.89 54.94 -53.28
C ALA A 3 -44.39 55.89 -52.17
N SER A 4 -43.64 55.52 -51.12
CA SER A 4 -42.96 54.25 -50.75
C SER A 4 -42.85 54.17 -49.19
N PHE A 5 -42.18 53.23 -48.48
CA PHE A 5 -41.25 52.16 -48.84
C PHE A 5 -41.23 50.99 -47.80
N LYS A 6 -40.30 50.05 -48.01
CA LYS A 6 -39.85 48.88 -47.24
C LYS A 6 -40.15 48.78 -45.72
N ARG A 7 -40.91 47.73 -45.35
CA ARG A 7 -40.61 46.88 -44.18
C ARG A 7 -39.54 45.86 -44.56
N CYS A 8 -38.62 45.51 -43.66
CA CYS A 8 -37.64 44.44 -43.89
C CYS A 8 -38.16 43.10 -43.35
N MET A 9 -37.95 42.02 -44.09
CA MET A 9 -38.47 40.68 -43.80
C MET A 9 -37.33 39.72 -43.46
N MET A 10 -37.65 38.76 -42.62
CA MET A 10 -36.94 37.52 -42.29
C MET A 10 -35.99 37.00 -43.39
N LEU A 11 -34.73 36.72 -43.03
CA LEU A 11 -33.74 36.07 -43.90
C LEU A 11 -33.13 34.87 -43.17
N ILE A 12 -33.58 33.67 -43.57
CA ILE A 12 -32.97 32.39 -43.20
C ILE A 12 -31.74 32.21 -44.08
N THR A 13 -30.55 32.09 -43.49
CA THR A 13 -29.31 31.92 -44.25
C THR A 13 -29.00 30.44 -44.44
N THR A 14 -29.21 29.93 -45.65
CA THR A 14 -28.83 28.56 -46.03
C THR A 14 -27.32 28.48 -46.21
N PHE A 15 -26.63 27.65 -45.41
CA PHE A 15 -25.20 27.37 -45.62
C PHE A 15 -25.03 26.09 -46.43
N ILE A 16 -24.47 26.23 -47.65
CA ILE A 16 -24.18 25.10 -48.52
C ILE A 16 -22.84 24.49 -48.09
N LEU A 17 -22.87 23.28 -47.55
CA LEU A 17 -21.67 22.51 -47.23
C LEU A 17 -21.22 21.70 -48.46
N LEU A 18 -20.06 22.08 -49.01
CA LEU A 18 -19.37 21.30 -50.02
C LEU A 18 -18.91 19.96 -49.42
N VAL A 19 -19.52 18.87 -49.88
CA VAL A 19 -19.10 17.51 -49.51
C VAL A 19 -17.87 17.14 -50.32
N THR A 20 -16.70 17.20 -49.70
CA THR A 20 -15.51 16.50 -50.18
C THR A 20 -15.61 15.03 -49.78
N PRO A 21 -15.28 14.06 -50.66
CA PRO A 21 -15.26 12.66 -50.29
C PRO A 21 -14.03 12.38 -49.42
N ILE A 22 -14.19 12.54 -48.11
CA ILE A 22 -13.22 12.00 -47.14
C ILE A 22 -13.34 10.49 -47.21
N SER A 23 -12.29 9.82 -47.68
CA SER A 23 -12.15 8.37 -47.52
C SER A 23 -12.11 8.06 -46.03
N ILE A 24 -13.23 7.59 -45.49
CA ILE A 24 -13.28 7.03 -44.15
C ILE A 24 -12.47 5.73 -44.19
N ALA A 25 -11.19 5.83 -43.89
CA ALA A 25 -10.45 4.69 -43.38
C ALA A 25 -11.20 4.24 -42.12
N SER A 26 -11.76 3.04 -42.16
CA SER A 26 -12.33 2.41 -40.99
C SER A 26 -11.21 2.22 -39.98
N ALA A 27 -11.10 3.16 -39.04
CA ALA A 27 -10.34 2.95 -37.83
C ALA A 27 -11.03 1.81 -37.09
N GLU A 28 -10.52 0.59 -37.29
CA GLU A 28 -10.88 -0.54 -36.46
C GLU A 28 -10.60 -0.10 -35.02
N ALA A 29 -11.67 0.02 -34.24
CA ALA A 29 -11.52 0.12 -32.81
C ALA A 29 -10.81 -1.16 -32.38
N ASN A 30 -9.56 -1.06 -31.94
CA ASN A 30 -8.82 -2.16 -31.34
C ASN A 30 -9.57 -2.58 -30.06
N THR A 31 -10.57 -3.42 -30.24
CA THR A 31 -11.24 -4.15 -29.18
C THR A 31 -10.19 -5.03 -28.54
N THR A 32 -9.73 -4.65 -27.35
CA THR A 32 -8.90 -5.54 -26.52
C THR A 32 -9.69 -6.84 -26.35
N PRO A 33 -9.20 -7.97 -26.89
CA PRO A 33 -9.88 -9.25 -26.72
C PRO A 33 -10.05 -9.59 -25.25
N ASN A 34 -11.11 -10.32 -24.92
CA ASN A 34 -11.34 -10.78 -23.56
C ASN A 34 -10.31 -11.89 -23.24
N TYR A 35 -9.21 -11.53 -22.56
CA TYR A 35 -8.09 -12.42 -22.26
C TYR A 35 -8.27 -13.11 -20.91
N GLY A 36 -8.63 -14.39 -20.97
CA GLY A 36 -8.68 -15.29 -19.83
C GLY A 36 -8.98 -16.69 -20.34
N GLY A 37 -7.93 -17.39 -20.82
CA GLY A 37 -8.11 -18.65 -21.54
C GLY A 37 -7.06 -19.72 -21.30
N VAL A 38 -5.84 -19.39 -20.88
CA VAL A 38 -4.82 -20.39 -20.58
C VAL A 38 -4.80 -20.65 -19.07
N LEU A 39 -5.07 -21.90 -18.68
CA LEU A 39 -4.82 -22.42 -17.34
C LEU A 39 -3.54 -23.28 -17.37
N PRO A 40 -2.79 -23.38 -16.26
CA PRO A 40 -1.70 -24.35 -16.16
C PRO A 40 -2.25 -25.79 -16.25
N PRO A 41 -1.52 -26.74 -16.89
CA PRO A 41 -2.01 -28.12 -17.09
C PRO A 41 -2.12 -28.94 -15.79
N LYS A 42 -1.46 -28.50 -14.70
CA LYS A 42 -1.59 -29.05 -13.35
C LYS A 42 -1.37 -27.95 -12.33
N GLU A 43 -2.23 -27.88 -11.33
CA GLU A 43 -2.10 -26.96 -10.20
C GLU A 43 -1.84 -27.72 -8.90
N THR A 44 -1.07 -27.11 -8.01
CA THR A 44 -0.97 -27.51 -6.60
C THR A 44 -0.84 -26.25 -5.74
N PHE A 45 -1.17 -26.34 -4.45
CA PHE A 45 -1.19 -25.20 -3.52
C PHE A 45 -0.43 -25.49 -2.21
N ASN A 46 0.43 -26.51 -2.21
CA ASN A 46 1.26 -26.82 -1.04
C ASN A 46 2.52 -25.94 -1.05
N PRO A 47 2.92 -25.34 0.08
CA PRO A 47 4.19 -24.64 0.20
C PRO A 47 5.38 -25.51 -0.21
N GLY A 48 6.21 -25.00 -1.13
CA GLY A 48 7.37 -25.70 -1.66
C GLY A 48 7.10 -26.56 -2.88
N ASP A 49 5.87 -26.57 -3.41
CA ASP A 49 5.59 -27.02 -4.77
C ASP A 49 5.97 -25.93 -5.80
N TRP A 50 6.23 -26.38 -7.02
CA TRP A 50 6.22 -25.53 -8.21
C TRP A 50 5.71 -26.34 -9.40
N PHE A 51 5.14 -25.67 -10.38
CA PHE A 51 4.62 -26.32 -11.59
C PHE A 51 4.79 -25.42 -12.82
N LEU A 52 4.73 -26.06 -14.00
CA LEU A 52 4.86 -25.39 -15.29
C LEU A 52 3.51 -24.85 -15.78
N GLY A 53 3.55 -23.73 -16.50
CA GLY A 53 2.51 -23.42 -17.47
C GLY A 53 2.61 -24.32 -18.71
N GLU A 54 1.61 -24.21 -19.58
CA GLU A 54 1.58 -24.85 -20.88
C GLU A 54 2.74 -24.36 -21.76
N LYS A 55 3.30 -25.24 -22.58
CA LYS A 55 4.44 -24.90 -23.44
C LYS A 55 3.93 -24.16 -24.69
N PRO A 56 4.33 -22.91 -24.96
CA PRO A 56 3.82 -22.18 -26.12
C PRO A 56 4.15 -22.87 -27.46
N LEU A 57 3.21 -22.80 -28.41
CA LEU A 57 3.44 -23.27 -29.79
C LEU A 57 4.58 -22.50 -30.49
N ASN A 58 4.80 -21.24 -30.09
CA ASN A 58 5.90 -20.37 -30.51
C ASN A 58 7.02 -20.29 -29.47
N TYR A 59 7.23 -21.35 -28.68
CA TYR A 59 8.27 -21.40 -27.64
C TYR A 59 9.67 -21.19 -28.23
N ASP A 60 10.41 -20.25 -27.63
CA ASP A 60 11.77 -19.89 -28.03
C ASP A 60 12.77 -20.46 -27.01
N GLU A 61 13.52 -21.48 -27.41
CA GLU A 61 14.51 -22.15 -26.55
C GLU A 61 15.62 -21.23 -26.03
N ASN A 62 15.88 -20.12 -26.72
CA ASN A 62 16.89 -19.14 -26.30
C ASN A 62 16.39 -18.22 -25.18
N ARG A 63 15.07 -18.15 -24.93
CA ARG A 63 14.52 -17.27 -23.90
C ARG A 63 14.62 -17.91 -22.51
N PRO A 64 14.88 -17.11 -21.46
CA PRO A 64 14.72 -17.54 -20.08
C PRO A 64 13.25 -17.90 -19.79
N PRO A 65 12.97 -18.98 -19.06
CA PRO A 65 11.66 -19.20 -18.46
C PRO A 65 11.31 -18.05 -17.50
N ILE A 66 10.03 -17.73 -17.37
CA ILE A 66 9.52 -16.74 -16.40
C ILE A 66 9.00 -17.47 -15.17
N VAL A 67 9.59 -17.21 -14.01
CA VAL A 67 9.06 -17.61 -12.70
C VAL A 67 8.18 -16.48 -12.15
N PHE A 68 6.93 -16.81 -11.84
CA PHE A 68 5.97 -15.92 -11.23
C PHE A 68 5.95 -16.10 -9.70
N VAL A 69 6.13 -15.01 -8.94
CA VAL A 69 6.25 -15.04 -7.46
C VAL A 69 5.16 -14.18 -6.81
N GLN A 70 4.21 -14.83 -6.14
CA GLN A 70 3.04 -14.19 -5.53
C GLN A 70 3.36 -13.16 -4.42
N GLY A 71 2.37 -12.32 -4.11
CA GLY A 71 2.40 -11.39 -2.98
C GLY A 71 1.96 -12.00 -1.65
N ARG A 72 1.81 -11.14 -0.63
CA ARG A 72 1.32 -11.48 0.71
C ARG A 72 -0.04 -12.18 0.61
N ASN A 73 -0.19 -13.33 1.24
CA ASN A 73 -1.41 -14.16 1.23
C ASN A 73 -1.88 -14.61 -0.18
N GLY A 74 -1.05 -14.49 -1.21
CA GLY A 74 -1.36 -14.96 -2.56
C GLY A 74 -0.92 -16.40 -2.82
N SER A 75 -1.28 -16.91 -4.00
CA SER A 75 -0.84 -18.20 -4.54
C SER A 75 -0.49 -18.08 -6.03
N ALA A 76 -0.06 -19.17 -6.68
CA ALA A 76 0.12 -19.24 -8.14
C ALA A 76 -1.07 -18.69 -8.96
N ASP A 77 -2.31 -18.89 -8.47
CA ASP A 77 -3.54 -18.38 -9.10
C ASP A 77 -3.56 -16.85 -9.24
N SER A 78 -2.72 -16.13 -8.51
CA SER A 78 -2.60 -14.67 -8.59
C SER A 78 -2.14 -14.17 -9.97
N TRP A 79 -1.78 -15.06 -10.90
CA TRP A 79 -1.26 -14.76 -12.24
C TRP A 79 -2.19 -15.17 -13.42
N TYR A 80 -3.27 -15.91 -13.12
CA TYR A 80 -4.25 -16.41 -14.11
C TYR A 80 -5.70 -16.49 -13.58
N GLY A 81 -5.90 -16.33 -12.27
CA GLY A 81 -7.20 -16.27 -11.61
C GLY A 81 -7.81 -14.86 -11.63
N LYS A 82 -8.93 -14.69 -10.92
CA LYS A 82 -9.61 -13.39 -10.82
C LYS A 82 -8.76 -12.38 -10.03
N THR A 83 -8.81 -11.12 -10.44
CA THR A 83 -8.44 -10.02 -9.54
C THR A 83 -9.64 -9.67 -8.64
N VAL A 84 -9.44 -8.85 -7.61
CA VAL A 84 -10.49 -8.50 -6.64
C VAL A 84 -11.41 -7.43 -7.21
N TYR A 85 -10.83 -6.43 -7.87
CA TYR A 85 -11.51 -5.21 -8.31
C TYR A 85 -11.66 -5.07 -9.83
N HIS A 86 -11.01 -5.94 -10.60
CA HIS A 86 -10.95 -5.89 -12.06
C HIS A 86 -11.22 -7.31 -12.63
N ASP A 87 -11.06 -7.49 -13.94
CA ASP A 87 -11.24 -8.82 -14.56
C ASP A 87 -10.11 -9.81 -14.19
N VAL A 88 -10.09 -10.98 -14.83
CA VAL A 88 -9.04 -12.00 -14.72
C VAL A 88 -7.64 -11.40 -14.89
N ASN A 89 -6.66 -11.92 -14.15
CA ASN A 89 -5.25 -11.62 -14.42
C ASN A 89 -4.79 -12.38 -15.67
N ASP A 90 -4.45 -11.65 -16.71
CA ASP A 90 -4.01 -12.15 -18.01
C ASP A 90 -2.46 -12.18 -18.15
N MET A 91 -1.70 -12.01 -17.07
CA MET A 91 -0.23 -12.03 -17.10
C MET A 91 0.32 -13.33 -17.68
N TYR A 92 -0.24 -14.47 -17.28
CA TYR A 92 0.12 -15.76 -17.86
C TYR A 92 -0.25 -15.86 -19.35
N ASP A 93 -1.46 -15.47 -19.74
CA ASP A 93 -1.93 -15.43 -21.14
C ASP A 93 -0.96 -14.60 -22.03
N TYR A 94 -0.51 -13.44 -21.55
CA TYR A 94 0.43 -12.57 -22.26
C TYR A 94 1.82 -13.20 -22.37
N ALA A 95 2.36 -13.79 -21.29
CA ALA A 95 3.64 -14.48 -21.30
C ALA A 95 3.64 -15.70 -22.24
N TYR A 96 2.60 -16.51 -22.18
CA TYR A 96 2.39 -17.68 -23.05
C TYR A 96 2.37 -17.26 -24.52
N ARG A 97 1.53 -16.27 -24.89
CA ARG A 97 1.41 -15.78 -26.28
C ARG A 97 2.71 -15.18 -26.81
N ALA A 98 3.51 -14.57 -25.94
CA ALA A 98 4.83 -14.03 -26.30
C ALA A 98 5.92 -15.11 -26.48
N GLY A 99 5.63 -16.39 -26.24
CA GLY A 99 6.54 -17.52 -26.46
C GLY A 99 7.38 -17.91 -25.24
N TYR A 100 7.01 -17.45 -24.03
CA TYR A 100 7.71 -17.80 -22.80
C TYR A 100 7.13 -19.06 -22.15
N GLN A 101 8.00 -20.02 -21.81
CA GLN A 101 7.67 -21.03 -20.83
C GLN A 101 7.55 -20.36 -19.45
N THR A 102 6.43 -20.57 -18.76
CA THR A 102 6.19 -20.03 -17.43
C THR A 102 6.30 -21.10 -16.35
N VAL A 103 6.58 -20.65 -15.13
CA VAL A 103 6.69 -21.46 -13.92
C VAL A 103 5.99 -20.72 -12.79
N PHE A 104 5.20 -21.44 -12.01
CA PHE A 104 4.53 -20.92 -10.83
C PHE A 104 5.12 -21.61 -9.60
N VAL A 105 5.52 -20.83 -8.59
CA VAL A 105 5.99 -21.34 -7.30
C VAL A 105 4.90 -21.16 -6.26
N GLN A 106 4.82 -22.06 -5.29
CA GLN A 106 3.95 -21.90 -4.11
C GLN A 106 4.80 -21.67 -2.87
N LEU A 107 4.75 -20.44 -2.33
CA LEU A 107 5.40 -20.09 -1.06
C LEU A 107 4.50 -20.46 0.13
N TYR A 108 4.91 -20.17 1.38
CA TYR A 108 4.12 -20.52 2.57
C TYR A 108 2.71 -19.91 2.56
N ASP A 109 2.58 -18.70 2.02
CA ASP A 109 1.34 -17.97 1.77
C ASP A 109 0.28 -18.80 1.00
N ALA A 110 0.71 -19.70 0.10
CA ALA A 110 -0.18 -20.53 -0.73
C ALA A 110 -1.12 -21.43 0.07
N ALA A 111 -0.76 -21.76 1.31
CA ALA A 111 -1.58 -22.59 2.19
C ALA A 111 -2.84 -21.87 2.71
N GLY A 112 -3.00 -20.56 2.48
CA GLY A 112 -4.15 -19.78 2.92
C GLY A 112 -4.24 -19.60 4.45
N LYS A 113 -3.11 -19.72 5.16
CA LYS A 113 -3.02 -19.71 6.63
C LYS A 113 -2.27 -18.49 7.20
N GLY A 114 -2.27 -17.39 6.44
CA GLY A 114 -1.44 -16.21 6.70
C GLY A 114 -0.13 -16.24 5.90
N SER A 115 0.64 -15.16 6.01
CA SER A 115 1.87 -14.92 5.28
C SER A 115 3.10 -15.16 6.16
N ALA A 116 4.14 -15.79 5.60
CA ALA A 116 5.40 -16.04 6.30
C ALA A 116 6.39 -14.87 6.13
N SER A 117 7.48 -14.87 6.91
CA SER A 117 8.52 -13.85 6.80
C SER A 117 9.18 -13.83 5.40
N GLN A 118 9.79 -12.71 5.05
CA GLN A 118 10.62 -12.59 3.84
C GLN A 118 11.84 -13.52 3.87
N TRP A 119 12.32 -13.87 5.06
CA TRP A 119 13.45 -14.79 5.24
C TRP A 119 13.04 -16.24 4.98
N ASP A 120 11.89 -16.69 5.50
CA ASP A 120 11.40 -18.06 5.31
C ASP A 120 10.96 -18.30 3.86
N ASN A 121 10.16 -17.38 3.30
CA ASN A 121 9.78 -17.43 1.89
C ASN A 121 11.00 -17.31 0.97
N GLY A 122 11.96 -16.43 1.29
CA GLY A 122 13.20 -16.30 0.52
C GLY A 122 14.06 -17.57 0.53
N LYS A 123 14.15 -18.26 1.68
CA LYS A 123 14.87 -19.53 1.80
C LYS A 123 14.18 -20.64 1.01
N LEU A 124 12.86 -20.73 1.09
CA LEU A 124 12.06 -21.68 0.31
C LEU A 124 12.21 -21.42 -1.20
N LEU A 125 12.04 -20.17 -1.62
CA LEU A 125 12.17 -19.74 -3.02
C LEU A 125 13.58 -20.03 -3.56
N ALA A 126 14.63 -19.84 -2.77
CA ALA A 126 16.00 -20.13 -3.19
C ALA A 126 16.20 -21.62 -3.54
N ALA A 127 15.69 -22.54 -2.72
CA ALA A 127 15.72 -23.97 -3.00
C ALA A 127 14.91 -24.34 -4.26
N LYS A 128 13.75 -23.70 -4.46
CA LYS A 128 12.92 -23.94 -5.65
C LYS A 128 13.54 -23.39 -6.93
N LEU A 129 14.23 -22.24 -6.87
CA LEU A 129 14.96 -21.69 -8.02
C LEU A 129 16.12 -22.59 -8.45
N GLU A 130 16.75 -23.34 -7.53
CA GLU A 130 17.75 -24.37 -7.85
C GLU A 130 17.11 -25.57 -8.59
N GLU A 131 16.00 -26.11 -8.09
CA GLU A 131 15.25 -27.18 -8.76
C GLU A 131 14.79 -26.77 -10.17
N ILE A 132 14.24 -25.58 -10.31
CA ILE A 132 13.78 -25.01 -11.58
C ILE A 132 14.96 -24.80 -12.54
N TYR A 133 16.09 -24.27 -12.06
CA TYR A 133 17.30 -24.11 -12.87
C TYR A 133 17.81 -25.47 -13.39
N ASN A 134 17.85 -26.48 -12.52
CA ASN A 134 18.28 -27.83 -12.88
C ASN A 134 17.32 -28.50 -13.89
N HIS A 135 16.02 -28.22 -13.80
CA HIS A 135 15.04 -28.68 -14.78
C HIS A 135 15.25 -28.08 -16.18
N PHE A 136 15.58 -26.78 -16.26
CA PHE A 136 15.75 -26.09 -17.55
C PHE A 136 17.18 -26.09 -18.10
N GLY A 137 18.19 -26.33 -17.27
CA GLY A 137 19.61 -26.18 -17.62
C GLY A 137 20.06 -24.73 -17.89
N LYS A 138 19.21 -23.74 -17.60
CA LYS A 138 19.45 -22.31 -17.88
C LYS A 138 18.84 -21.40 -16.80
N LYS A 139 19.40 -20.19 -16.68
CA LYS A 139 18.86 -19.15 -15.79
C LYS A 139 17.43 -18.76 -16.18
N VAL A 140 16.60 -18.51 -15.17
CA VAL A 140 15.23 -17.97 -15.30
C VAL A 140 15.20 -16.46 -15.08
N ASN A 141 14.11 -15.81 -15.48
CA ASN A 141 13.77 -14.45 -15.07
C ASN A 141 12.58 -14.48 -14.10
N ILE A 142 12.47 -13.49 -13.22
CA ILE A 142 11.38 -13.41 -12.23
C ILE A 142 10.46 -12.22 -12.53
N VAL A 143 9.15 -12.46 -12.44
CA VAL A 143 8.14 -11.40 -12.28
C VAL A 143 7.46 -11.62 -10.92
N ALA A 144 7.59 -10.65 -10.02
CA ALA A 144 7.12 -10.73 -8.64
C ALA A 144 6.18 -9.58 -8.31
N HIS A 145 5.10 -9.86 -7.56
CA HIS A 145 4.14 -8.85 -7.13
C HIS A 145 4.22 -8.61 -5.63
N SER A 146 4.08 -7.36 -5.20
CA SER A 146 3.95 -6.99 -3.78
C SER A 146 5.09 -7.58 -2.94
N LYS A 147 4.79 -8.22 -1.80
CA LYS A 147 5.76 -8.93 -0.93
C LYS A 147 6.69 -9.91 -1.68
N GLY A 148 6.25 -10.54 -2.77
CA GLY A 148 7.06 -11.48 -3.54
C GLY A 148 8.38 -10.90 -4.06
N GLY A 149 8.46 -9.58 -4.28
CA GLY A 149 9.71 -8.90 -4.64
C GLY A 149 10.70 -8.78 -3.48
N ILE A 150 10.21 -8.79 -2.23
CA ILE A 150 11.02 -8.81 -1.00
C ILE A 150 11.54 -10.23 -0.75
N ASP A 151 10.66 -11.21 -0.87
CA ASP A 151 10.99 -12.65 -0.77
C ASP A 151 12.03 -13.05 -1.83
N THR A 152 11.89 -12.54 -3.05
CA THR A 152 12.88 -12.68 -4.13
C THR A 152 14.23 -12.05 -3.76
N GLN A 153 14.26 -10.89 -3.10
CA GLN A 153 15.52 -10.28 -2.66
C GLN A 153 16.23 -11.12 -1.61
N ALA A 154 15.51 -11.65 -0.62
CA ALA A 154 16.06 -12.57 0.35
C ALA A 154 16.62 -13.84 -0.33
N ALA A 155 15.88 -14.44 -1.27
CA ALA A 155 16.32 -15.63 -2.02
C ALA A 155 17.65 -15.42 -2.77
N LEU A 156 17.74 -14.34 -3.57
CA LEU A 156 18.88 -14.10 -4.44
C LEU A 156 20.11 -13.59 -3.67
N ILE A 157 19.91 -12.67 -2.73
CA ILE A 157 20.98 -11.92 -2.08
C ILE A 157 21.51 -12.64 -0.83
N GLN A 158 20.61 -13.16 0.01
CA GLN A 158 20.97 -13.84 1.26
C GLN A 158 21.16 -15.35 1.07
N TYR A 159 20.25 -16.02 0.35
CA TYR A 159 20.26 -17.48 0.20
C TYR A 159 20.94 -17.97 -1.11
N GLY A 160 21.67 -17.10 -1.79
CA GLY A 160 22.62 -17.49 -2.84
C GLY A 160 22.00 -17.95 -4.17
N ALA A 161 20.69 -17.74 -4.38
CA ALA A 161 20.00 -18.12 -5.62
C ALA A 161 20.24 -17.15 -6.80
N ASN A 162 21.02 -16.08 -6.61
CA ASN A 162 21.43 -15.15 -7.67
C ASN A 162 22.02 -15.84 -8.92
N ARG A 163 22.70 -16.98 -8.72
CA ARG A 163 23.28 -17.79 -9.80
C ARG A 163 22.24 -18.41 -10.74
N PHE A 164 21.02 -18.65 -10.26
CA PHE A 164 19.93 -19.30 -10.99
C PHE A 164 19.04 -18.31 -11.77
N VAL A 165 19.17 -17.01 -11.49
CA VAL A 165 18.30 -15.96 -12.04
C VAL A 165 19.10 -14.98 -12.90
N GLY A 166 18.45 -14.38 -13.90
CA GLY A 166 18.94 -13.26 -14.67
C GLY A 166 18.39 -11.93 -14.15
N ASN A 167 17.26 -11.51 -14.72
CA ASN A 167 16.56 -10.27 -14.43
C ASN A 167 15.34 -10.52 -13.51
N VAL A 168 15.04 -9.56 -12.65
CA VAL A 168 13.90 -9.55 -11.73
C VAL A 168 13.06 -8.32 -11.99
N ILE A 169 11.74 -8.49 -12.12
CA ILE A 169 10.77 -7.40 -12.28
C ILE A 169 9.84 -7.40 -11.07
N THR A 170 9.78 -6.29 -10.35
CA THR A 170 8.93 -6.11 -9.17
C THR A 170 7.77 -5.17 -9.47
N LEU A 171 6.56 -5.66 -9.21
CA LEU A 171 5.29 -4.95 -9.44
C LEU A 171 4.73 -4.51 -8.08
N ALA A 172 4.78 -3.21 -7.79
CA ALA A 172 4.32 -2.63 -6.53
C ALA A 172 4.94 -3.23 -5.25
N SER A 173 6.18 -3.74 -5.32
CA SER A 173 6.83 -4.34 -4.15
C SER A 173 7.22 -3.29 -3.10
N PRO A 174 6.79 -3.41 -1.83
CA PRO A 174 7.10 -2.47 -0.75
C PRO A 174 8.53 -2.64 -0.24
N HIS A 175 9.53 -2.25 -1.05
CA HIS A 175 10.96 -2.41 -0.73
C HIS A 175 11.42 -1.64 0.52
N TYR A 176 10.63 -0.67 0.98
CA TYR A 176 10.84 0.06 2.23
C TYR A 176 9.64 -0.05 3.20
N GLY A 177 8.80 -1.08 3.02
CA GLY A 177 7.63 -1.37 3.85
C GLY A 177 6.36 -0.61 3.43
N SER A 178 5.30 -0.79 4.21
CA SER A 178 4.02 -0.10 4.04
C SER A 178 3.58 0.51 5.37
N ASN A 179 3.12 1.76 5.35
CA ASN A 179 2.54 2.37 6.55
C ASN A 179 1.21 1.73 6.98
N LEU A 180 0.56 0.90 6.14
CA LEU A 180 -0.57 0.08 6.57
C LEU A 180 -0.13 -1.12 7.43
N ALA A 181 1.08 -1.66 7.20
CA ALA A 181 1.66 -2.65 8.11
C ALA A 181 2.00 -1.99 9.47
N ASP A 182 2.54 -0.77 9.46
CA ASP A 182 2.69 0.04 10.67
C ASP A 182 1.32 0.27 11.34
N LEU A 183 0.26 0.55 10.58
CA LEU A 183 -1.09 0.72 11.13
C LEU A 183 -1.58 -0.56 11.84
N SER A 184 -1.48 -1.72 11.20
CA SER A 184 -1.94 -3.01 11.77
C SER A 184 -1.22 -3.43 13.06
N TYR A 185 -0.06 -2.86 13.37
CA TYR A 185 0.67 -3.07 14.64
C TYR A 185 0.60 -1.86 15.60
N SER A 186 -0.18 -0.82 15.28
CA SER A 186 -0.33 0.37 16.11
C SER A 186 -1.20 0.16 17.35
N TRP A 187 -1.06 1.08 18.32
CA TRP A 187 -1.84 1.07 19.56
C TRP A 187 -3.35 1.01 19.32
N TRP A 188 -3.86 1.77 18.33
CA TRP A 188 -5.28 1.88 18.07
C TRP A 188 -5.83 0.73 17.22
N ALA A 189 -5.14 0.33 16.15
CA ALA A 189 -5.66 -0.68 15.22
C ALA A 189 -5.23 -2.12 15.54
N GLY A 190 -4.21 -2.32 16.38
CA GLY A 190 -3.65 -3.64 16.70
C GLY A 190 -4.66 -4.64 17.26
N TRP A 191 -5.67 -4.17 17.99
CA TRP A 191 -6.80 -4.99 18.48
C TRP A 191 -7.62 -5.60 17.34
N LEU A 192 -8.04 -4.77 16.38
CA LEU A 192 -8.80 -5.20 15.21
C LEU A 192 -7.95 -6.09 14.30
N ALA A 193 -6.70 -5.70 14.03
CA ALA A 193 -5.77 -6.51 13.23
C ALA A 193 -5.50 -7.88 13.87
N SER A 194 -5.33 -7.95 15.19
CA SER A 194 -5.15 -9.21 15.91
C SER A 194 -6.40 -10.08 15.87
N LEU A 195 -7.59 -9.50 16.01
CA LEU A 195 -8.86 -10.23 15.98
C LEU A 195 -9.16 -10.82 14.58
N LEU A 196 -8.73 -10.12 13.53
CA LEU A 196 -8.84 -10.56 12.13
C LEU A 196 -7.68 -11.44 11.66
N GLY A 197 -6.74 -11.80 12.54
CA GLY A 197 -5.57 -12.61 12.19
C GLY A 197 -4.57 -11.94 11.23
N GLN A 198 -4.60 -10.61 11.11
CA GLN A 198 -3.76 -9.82 10.20
C GLN A 198 -2.41 -9.41 10.82
N ARG A 199 -2.12 -9.85 12.04
CA ARG A 199 -0.81 -9.72 12.70
C ARG A 199 0.00 -11.01 12.50
N ASP A 200 0.25 -11.34 11.24
CA ASP A 200 1.08 -12.47 10.81
C ASP A 200 2.52 -12.04 10.51
N ASP A 201 3.44 -13.01 10.35
CA ASP A 201 4.87 -12.73 10.14
C ASP A 201 5.12 -11.97 8.83
N GLY A 202 4.33 -12.21 7.79
CA GLY A 202 4.41 -11.48 6.54
C GLY A 202 3.96 -10.02 6.64
N THR A 203 2.93 -9.71 7.42
CA THR A 203 2.52 -8.32 7.72
C THR A 203 3.52 -7.65 8.64
N TYR A 204 4.00 -8.35 9.66
CA TYR A 204 5.10 -7.89 10.53
C TYR A 204 6.34 -7.48 9.72
N SER A 205 6.73 -8.33 8.76
CA SER A 205 7.88 -8.11 7.86
C SER A 205 7.75 -6.84 7.02
N LEU A 206 6.51 -6.39 6.73
CA LEU A 206 6.25 -5.22 5.89
C LEU A 206 6.16 -3.90 6.67
N GLN A 207 6.32 -3.93 8.00
CA GLN A 207 6.49 -2.71 8.79
C GLN A 207 7.72 -1.92 8.30
N THR A 208 7.61 -0.59 8.26
CA THR A 208 8.67 0.26 7.70
C THR A 208 9.98 0.21 8.50
N GLY A 209 9.91 -0.04 9.81
CA GLY A 209 11.07 -0.33 10.66
C GLY A 209 11.76 -1.65 10.32
N GLU A 210 11.00 -2.73 10.15
CA GLU A 210 11.57 -4.04 9.75
C GLU A 210 12.19 -3.99 8.36
N MET A 211 11.55 -3.28 7.43
CA MET A 211 12.14 -3.05 6.12
C MET A 211 13.37 -2.15 6.17
N ALA A 212 13.47 -1.17 7.08
CA ALA A 212 14.73 -0.44 7.28
C ALA A 212 15.86 -1.35 7.79
N GLN A 213 15.56 -2.30 8.68
CA GLN A 213 16.50 -3.35 9.09
C GLN A 213 16.90 -4.25 7.91
N PHE A 214 15.92 -4.75 7.14
CA PHE A 214 16.14 -5.55 5.93
C PHE A 214 17.06 -4.83 4.93
N ARG A 215 16.82 -3.56 4.65
CA ARG A 215 17.66 -2.73 3.77
C ARG A 215 19.08 -2.57 4.30
N SER A 216 19.26 -2.43 5.63
CA SER A 216 20.60 -2.34 6.22
C SER A 216 21.45 -3.60 6.00
N VAL A 217 20.82 -4.78 5.94
CA VAL A 217 21.45 -6.08 5.66
C VAL A 217 21.63 -6.31 4.15
N ILE A 218 20.63 -5.97 3.34
CA ILE A 218 20.55 -6.34 1.93
C ILE A 218 21.29 -5.36 1.00
N ASP A 219 21.13 -4.04 1.19
CA ASP A 219 21.57 -3.04 0.20
C ASP A 219 23.09 -2.93 0.09
N ASN A 220 23.80 -3.29 1.16
CA ASN A 220 25.26 -3.28 1.23
C ASN A 220 25.88 -4.67 0.95
N ASN A 221 25.06 -5.72 0.78
CA ASN A 221 25.54 -7.06 0.45
C ASN A 221 26.04 -7.09 -1.01
N PRO A 222 27.27 -7.58 -1.30
CA PRO A 222 27.79 -7.67 -2.67
C PRO A 222 26.86 -8.40 -3.65
N ASN A 223 26.07 -9.37 -3.17
CA ASN A 223 25.14 -10.14 -3.99
C ASN A 223 23.99 -9.29 -4.56
N ALA A 224 23.68 -8.12 -3.99
CA ALA A 224 22.63 -7.22 -4.47
C ALA A 224 22.85 -6.72 -5.91
N LYS A 225 24.10 -6.83 -6.41
CA LYS A 225 24.51 -6.39 -7.76
C LYS A 225 24.65 -7.53 -8.76
N LEU A 226 24.42 -8.79 -8.36
CA LEU A 226 24.59 -9.97 -9.22
C LEU A 226 23.39 -10.25 -10.13
N ASN A 227 22.25 -9.62 -9.87
CA ASN A 227 21.04 -9.66 -10.69
C ASN A 227 20.61 -8.24 -11.05
N ARG A 228 19.89 -8.09 -12.17
CA ARG A 228 19.25 -6.81 -12.51
C ARG A 228 17.85 -6.75 -11.91
N TYR A 229 17.56 -5.68 -11.18
CA TYR A 229 16.23 -5.39 -10.66
C TYR A 229 15.57 -4.28 -11.46
N TYR A 230 14.33 -4.51 -11.87
CA TYR A 230 13.47 -3.54 -12.54
C TYR A 230 12.22 -3.33 -11.70
N THR A 231 11.83 -2.08 -11.39
CA THR A 231 10.66 -1.82 -10.53
C THR A 231 9.57 -1.04 -11.24
N VAL A 232 8.32 -1.37 -10.93
CA VAL A 232 7.10 -0.79 -11.51
C VAL A 232 6.17 -0.35 -10.38
N ALA A 233 5.57 0.84 -10.52
CA ALA A 233 4.69 1.44 -9.51
C ALA A 233 3.33 1.87 -10.07
N GLY A 234 2.32 1.86 -9.21
CA GLY A 234 0.99 2.43 -9.46
C GLY A 234 0.72 3.61 -8.53
N THR A 235 -0.25 4.47 -8.88
CA THR A 235 -0.76 5.50 -7.95
C THR A 235 -2.29 5.70 -7.99
N SER A 236 -3.05 4.70 -8.44
CA SER A 236 -4.51 4.65 -8.29
C SER A 236 -4.87 3.99 -6.97
N TRP A 237 -5.92 4.44 -6.28
CA TRP A 237 -6.40 3.80 -5.05
C TRP A 237 -7.51 2.77 -5.31
N GLY A 238 -7.74 2.40 -6.57
CA GLY A 238 -8.82 1.48 -6.97
C GLY A 238 -10.22 2.09 -6.89
N PRO A 239 -11.29 1.27 -6.94
CA PRO A 239 -12.66 1.74 -6.97
C PRO A 239 -13.05 2.56 -5.73
N ALA A 240 -13.82 3.63 -5.90
CA ALA A 240 -14.22 4.49 -4.77
C ALA A 240 -15.02 3.71 -3.71
N PHE A 241 -14.68 3.92 -2.43
CA PHE A 241 -15.25 3.23 -1.25
C PHE A 241 -14.92 1.72 -1.15
N SER A 242 -13.99 1.22 -1.98
CA SER A 242 -13.36 -0.09 -1.77
C SER A 242 -12.40 -0.09 -0.57
N ALA A 243 -12.03 -1.26 -0.04
CA ALA A 243 -11.03 -1.32 1.03
C ALA A 243 -9.66 -0.81 0.54
N LEU A 244 -9.32 -1.06 -0.74
CA LEU A 244 -8.12 -0.52 -1.38
C LEU A 244 -8.12 1.02 -1.40
N SER A 245 -9.28 1.65 -1.65
CA SER A 245 -9.40 3.12 -1.64
C SER A 245 -9.27 3.73 -0.25
N LEU A 246 -9.59 2.97 0.80
CA LEU A 246 -9.43 3.38 2.19
C LEU A 246 -7.99 3.20 2.67
N GLY A 247 -7.32 2.13 2.22
CA GLY A 247 -5.88 1.99 2.33
C GLY A 247 -5.17 3.17 1.66
N GLY A 248 -5.59 3.56 0.46
CA GLY A 248 -5.00 4.69 -0.27
C GLY A 248 -5.25 6.05 0.36
N LEU A 249 -6.43 6.25 0.95
CA LEU A 249 -6.76 7.41 1.78
C LEU A 249 -5.82 7.51 2.98
N TYR A 250 -5.66 6.44 3.75
CA TYR A 250 -4.71 6.39 4.87
C TYR A 250 -3.27 6.70 4.40
N LEU A 251 -2.81 6.03 3.34
CA LEU A 251 -1.48 6.18 2.79
C LEU A 251 -1.21 7.56 2.15
N SER A 252 -2.23 8.35 1.85
CA SER A 252 -2.08 9.69 1.25
C SER A 252 -1.28 10.66 2.14
N ALA A 253 -1.36 10.49 3.47
CA ALA A 253 -0.55 11.17 4.48
C ALA A 253 0.97 10.88 4.35
N TYR A 254 1.34 9.85 3.59
CA TYR A 254 2.70 9.36 3.36
C TYR A 254 3.12 9.47 1.88
N GLY A 255 2.31 10.18 1.05
CA GLY A 255 2.56 10.45 -0.37
C GLY A 255 1.75 9.59 -1.35
N SER A 256 2.02 9.75 -2.64
CA SER A 256 1.42 8.96 -3.73
C SER A 256 1.52 7.46 -3.45
N ASN A 257 0.45 6.72 -3.73
CA ASN A 257 0.34 5.30 -3.39
C ASN A 257 -0.69 4.58 -4.27
N ASP A 258 -0.63 3.26 -4.31
CA ASP A 258 -1.49 2.37 -5.12
C ASP A 258 -2.67 1.74 -4.34
N GLY A 259 -2.99 2.30 -3.17
CA GLY A 259 -3.93 1.73 -2.21
C GLY A 259 -3.30 0.90 -1.08
N LEU A 260 -2.12 0.30 -1.28
CA LEU A 260 -1.41 -0.49 -0.25
C LEU A 260 0.06 -0.13 -0.01
N VAL A 261 0.71 0.47 -1.00
CA VAL A 261 2.14 0.78 -0.99
C VAL A 261 2.35 2.18 -1.54
N ASN A 262 3.09 3.02 -0.82
CA ASN A 262 3.51 4.32 -1.32
C ASN A 262 4.56 4.17 -2.43
N GLU A 263 4.48 5.01 -3.46
CA GLU A 263 5.34 4.98 -4.64
C GLU A 263 6.84 5.01 -4.27
N TRP A 264 7.22 5.79 -3.25
CA TRP A 264 8.60 5.87 -2.77
C TRP A 264 9.13 4.53 -2.25
N SER A 265 8.26 3.68 -1.71
CA SER A 265 8.61 2.34 -1.21
C SER A 265 8.87 1.34 -2.35
N THR A 266 8.41 1.62 -3.58
CA THR A 266 8.53 0.70 -4.73
C THR A 266 9.86 0.76 -5.48
N LYS A 267 10.75 1.68 -5.12
CA LYS A 267 11.98 1.96 -5.87
C LYS A 267 13.19 1.33 -5.16
N LEU A 268 14.20 0.93 -5.92
CA LEU A 268 15.43 0.33 -5.39
C LEU A 268 16.65 1.19 -5.76
N PRO A 269 17.63 1.37 -4.86
CA PRO A 269 18.79 2.21 -5.11
C PRO A 269 19.80 1.54 -6.06
N TYR A 270 19.72 0.21 -6.22
CA TYR A 270 20.50 -0.61 -7.15
C TYR A 270 19.65 -1.20 -8.30
N GLY A 271 18.40 -0.74 -8.45
CA GLY A 271 17.48 -1.18 -9.51
C GLY A 271 17.15 -0.07 -10.50
N THR A 272 16.67 -0.44 -11.68
CA THR A 272 16.12 0.50 -12.68
C THR A 272 14.61 0.60 -12.51
N HIS A 273 14.13 1.73 -12.01
CA HIS A 273 12.69 2.00 -12.02
C HIS A 273 12.21 2.23 -13.45
N LEU A 274 11.25 1.43 -13.93
CA LEU A 274 10.77 1.47 -15.31
C LEU A 274 9.69 2.54 -15.50
N PHE A 275 8.69 2.59 -14.62
CA PHE A 275 7.62 3.58 -14.65
C PHE A 275 6.75 3.57 -13.39
N THR A 276 6.15 4.72 -13.12
CA THR A 276 4.95 4.89 -12.31
C THR A 276 3.77 5.15 -13.25
N ASP A 277 2.60 4.55 -13.01
CA ASP A 277 1.38 4.80 -13.80
C ASP A 277 0.17 5.08 -12.89
N SER A 278 -0.45 6.25 -13.05
CA SER A 278 -1.55 6.69 -12.19
C SER A 278 -2.87 5.96 -12.43
N ARG A 279 -2.94 5.08 -13.43
CA ARG A 279 -4.10 4.20 -13.69
C ARG A 279 -4.02 2.90 -12.91
N PHE A 280 -2.83 2.54 -12.41
CA PHE A 280 -2.63 1.25 -11.75
C PHE A 280 -2.75 1.36 -10.25
N ASP A 281 -3.56 0.47 -9.70
CA ASP A 281 -3.72 0.21 -8.27
C ASP A 281 -3.03 -1.11 -7.93
N HIS A 282 -2.96 -1.46 -6.64
CA HIS A 282 -2.20 -2.62 -6.21
C HIS A 282 -2.74 -3.96 -6.76
N ASP A 283 -3.98 -4.00 -7.26
CA ASP A 283 -4.62 -5.21 -7.76
C ASP A 283 -4.51 -5.37 -9.28
N ASN A 284 -4.67 -4.29 -10.07
CA ASN A 284 -4.51 -4.38 -11.53
C ASN A 284 -3.05 -4.31 -12.02
N ILE A 285 -2.11 -3.80 -11.21
CA ILE A 285 -0.69 -3.68 -11.61
C ILE A 285 -0.01 -5.02 -11.94
N ARG A 286 -0.55 -6.13 -11.43
CA ARG A 286 -0.12 -7.51 -11.74
C ARG A 286 -0.71 -8.06 -13.06
N LYS A 287 -1.59 -7.33 -13.76
CA LYS A 287 -2.22 -7.79 -15.01
C LYS A 287 -1.28 -7.71 -16.21
N GLY A 288 -1.36 -8.70 -17.10
CA GLY A 288 -0.61 -8.74 -18.36
C GLY A 288 -0.97 -7.57 -19.27
N SER A 289 -2.27 -7.31 -19.44
CA SER A 289 -2.78 -6.14 -20.19
C SER A 289 -2.37 -4.79 -19.61
N ALA A 290 -2.07 -4.71 -18.31
CA ALA A 290 -1.59 -3.48 -17.67
C ALA A 290 -0.09 -3.24 -17.93
N VAL A 291 0.77 -4.24 -17.72
CA VAL A 291 2.22 -4.03 -17.67
C VAL A 291 3.06 -4.84 -18.65
N PHE A 292 2.59 -5.99 -19.17
CA PHE A 292 3.46 -6.95 -19.85
C PHE A 292 4.21 -6.36 -21.05
N SER A 293 3.51 -5.63 -21.92
CA SER A 293 4.10 -4.98 -23.11
C SER A 293 5.22 -3.97 -22.80
N ARG A 294 5.27 -3.44 -21.57
CA ARG A 294 6.27 -2.47 -21.09
C ARG A 294 7.45 -3.13 -20.37
N ILE A 295 7.32 -4.40 -19.99
CA ILE A 295 8.33 -5.16 -19.24
C ILE A 295 8.96 -6.29 -20.06
N GLU A 296 8.29 -6.78 -21.11
CA GLU A 296 8.69 -7.95 -21.91
C GLU A 296 10.09 -7.85 -22.50
N SER A 297 10.53 -6.67 -22.94
CA SER A 297 11.87 -6.46 -23.49
C SER A 297 12.99 -6.79 -22.48
N TYR A 298 12.73 -6.58 -21.18
CA TYR A 298 13.63 -6.92 -20.09
C TYR A 298 13.58 -8.41 -19.70
N LEU A 299 12.58 -9.16 -20.18
CA LEU A 299 12.44 -10.61 -19.94
C LEU A 299 13.11 -11.48 -21.02
N ARG A 300 13.47 -10.90 -22.17
CA ARG A 300 14.07 -11.61 -23.32
C ARG A 300 15.44 -12.25 -23.06
N THR A 301 16.19 -11.77 -22.07
CA THR A 301 17.56 -12.24 -21.78
C THR A 301 17.76 -12.47 -20.28
N SER A 302 18.64 -13.40 -19.92
CA SER A 302 19.09 -13.62 -18.53
C SER A 302 20.57 -13.31 -18.31
N THR A 303 21.25 -12.80 -19.35
CA THR A 303 22.66 -12.41 -19.32
C THR A 303 22.85 -11.02 -18.70
N ALA A 304 23.39 -11.00 -17.49
CA ALA A 304 23.80 -9.78 -16.79
C ALA A 304 25.14 -9.25 -17.35
N THR A 305 25.13 -8.72 -18.57
CA THR A 305 26.21 -7.85 -19.06
C THR A 305 26.33 -6.61 -18.16
N PHE A 306 27.50 -6.47 -17.53
CA PHE A 306 27.96 -5.39 -16.63
C PHE A 306 26.96 -4.28 -16.34
N VAL A 307 26.37 -4.27 -15.14
CA VAL A 307 25.54 -3.15 -14.67
C VAL A 307 26.45 -1.91 -14.55
N PRO A 308 26.14 -0.78 -15.21
CA PRO A 308 26.94 0.44 -15.08
C PRO A 308 27.03 0.88 -13.60
N PRO A 309 28.14 1.50 -13.16
CA PRO A 309 28.21 2.07 -11.82
C PRO A 309 27.13 3.13 -11.67
N TYR A 310 26.09 2.82 -10.89
CA TYR A 310 25.05 3.76 -10.56
C TYR A 310 25.61 4.81 -9.60
N THR A 311 25.30 6.08 -9.85
CA THR A 311 25.41 7.09 -8.81
C THR A 311 24.40 6.76 -7.72
N LEU A 312 24.85 6.75 -6.46
CA LEU A 312 23.94 6.77 -5.32
C LEU A 312 23.16 8.08 -5.38
N ASN A 313 21.96 8.06 -5.98
CA ASN A 313 21.05 9.21 -5.90
C ASN A 313 20.67 9.44 -4.43
N ASN A 314 20.61 10.71 -4.04
CA ASN A 314 20.42 11.15 -2.65
C ASN A 314 19.06 10.76 -2.01
N ASN A 315 18.25 9.93 -2.67
CA ASN A 315 16.99 9.40 -2.14
C ASN A 315 17.16 8.56 -0.86
N ARG A 316 18.38 8.14 -0.49
CA ARG A 316 18.66 7.62 0.86
C ARG A 316 18.19 8.60 1.94
N GLU A 317 18.42 9.90 1.77
CA GLU A 317 18.05 10.91 2.77
C GLU A 317 16.53 11.00 3.02
N PHE A 318 15.71 10.68 2.00
CA PHE A 318 14.24 10.59 2.10
C PHE A 318 13.77 9.31 2.80
N VAL A 319 14.47 8.19 2.63
CA VAL A 319 14.19 6.90 3.30
C VAL A 319 14.66 6.93 4.76
N ASP A 320 15.86 7.47 4.99
CA ASP A 320 16.49 7.60 6.30
C ASP A 320 15.78 8.65 7.17
N ASN A 321 15.04 9.59 6.55
CA ASN A 321 14.21 10.59 7.23
C ASN A 321 12.81 10.65 6.59
N LEU A 322 12.07 9.53 6.63
CA LEU A 322 10.68 9.49 6.19
C LEU A 322 9.82 10.45 7.04
N ASN A 323 9.56 11.62 6.45
CA ASN A 323 8.71 12.65 7.01
C ASN A 323 7.24 12.20 6.97
N THR A 324 6.71 11.73 8.09
CA THR A 324 5.28 11.37 8.18
C THR A 324 4.44 12.61 8.44
N THR A 325 3.54 12.94 7.52
CA THR A 325 2.62 14.07 7.60
C THR A 325 1.17 13.61 7.74
N SER A 326 0.75 13.24 8.95
CA SER A 326 -0.64 12.85 9.20
C SER A 326 -1.56 14.05 9.39
N ASN A 327 -2.59 14.13 8.54
CA ASN A 327 -3.77 14.95 8.81
C ASN A 327 -4.96 14.11 9.30
N GLN A 328 -4.72 12.89 9.80
CA GLN A 328 -5.76 11.96 10.20
C GLN A 328 -5.91 11.89 11.71
N SER A 329 -7.12 11.58 12.20
CA SER A 329 -7.34 11.06 13.56
C SER A 329 -7.54 9.55 13.48
N ILE A 330 -6.85 8.79 14.33
CA ILE A 330 -6.99 7.33 14.41
C ILE A 330 -7.40 6.98 15.83
N LEU A 331 -8.43 6.15 15.96
CA LEU A 331 -8.98 5.66 17.23
C LEU A 331 -9.27 4.17 17.10
N GLY A 332 -9.37 3.45 18.20
CA GLY A 332 -9.69 2.03 18.17
C GLY A 332 -9.70 1.36 19.54
N GLY A 333 -9.78 0.04 19.53
CA GLY A 333 -9.81 -0.80 20.74
C GLY A 333 -10.85 -1.91 20.68
N GLU A 334 -11.07 -2.56 21.81
CA GLU A 334 -12.09 -3.59 21.96
C GLU A 334 -13.50 -2.97 22.11
N LEU A 335 -14.53 -3.75 21.75
CA LEU A 335 -15.93 -3.44 22.01
C LEU A 335 -16.51 -4.46 22.99
N GLU A 336 -16.97 -4.00 24.15
CA GLU A 336 -17.72 -4.83 25.10
C GLU A 336 -19.16 -5.09 24.58
N PRO A 337 -19.72 -6.30 24.77
CA PRO A 337 -21.06 -6.63 24.31
C PRO A 337 -22.15 -5.76 24.95
N ASN A 338 -23.05 -5.24 24.12
CA ASN A 338 -24.24 -4.47 24.52
C ASN A 338 -23.95 -3.15 25.28
N LYS A 339 -22.71 -2.65 25.20
CA LYS A 339 -22.30 -1.38 25.78
C LYS A 339 -22.01 -0.38 24.66
N TRP A 340 -22.53 0.84 24.79
CA TRP A 340 -22.09 1.95 23.95
C TRP A 340 -20.74 2.45 24.46
N ILE A 341 -19.76 2.52 23.56
CA ILE A 341 -18.61 3.41 23.72
C ILE A 341 -18.90 4.73 23.01
N ASP A 342 -18.22 5.79 23.43
CA ASP A 342 -18.30 7.15 22.89
C ASP A 342 -16.88 7.68 22.75
N GLN A 343 -16.45 7.95 21.52
CA GLN A 343 -15.11 8.44 21.19
C GLN A 343 -15.19 9.77 20.47
N THR A 344 -14.21 10.66 20.68
CA THR A 344 -14.27 12.01 20.13
C THR A 344 -13.12 12.31 19.17
N ILE A 345 -13.45 13.00 18.08
CA ILE A 345 -12.49 13.61 17.15
C ILE A 345 -12.81 15.11 17.07
N ALA A 346 -11.79 15.95 17.03
CA ALA A 346 -11.96 17.40 16.92
C ALA A 346 -11.54 17.91 15.53
N VAL A 347 -12.44 18.65 14.90
CA VAL A 347 -12.27 19.28 13.59
C VAL A 347 -12.08 20.78 13.78
N ASP A 348 -10.91 21.29 13.42
CA ASP A 348 -10.54 22.70 13.53
C ASP A 348 -11.16 23.57 12.42
N THR A 349 -11.14 23.06 11.19
CA THR A 349 -11.48 23.82 9.99
C THR A 349 -12.63 23.16 9.25
N LYS A 350 -13.62 23.94 8.80
CA LYS A 350 -14.75 23.42 8.02
C LYS A 350 -14.27 22.92 6.66
N THR A 351 -14.30 21.60 6.45
CA THR A 351 -13.66 20.95 5.29
C THR A 351 -14.44 19.73 4.78
N GLU A 352 -14.08 19.21 3.60
CA GLU A 352 -14.50 17.87 3.18
C GLU A 352 -13.78 16.84 4.05
N GLY A 353 -14.53 15.90 4.64
CA GLY A 353 -13.99 14.87 5.54
C GLY A 353 -14.55 13.49 5.25
N VAL A 354 -13.75 12.47 5.55
CA VAL A 354 -14.12 11.06 5.43
C VAL A 354 -13.87 10.39 6.78
N VAL A 355 -14.89 9.74 7.34
CA VAL A 355 -14.77 8.93 8.55
C VAL A 355 -15.07 7.49 8.19
N SER A 356 -14.07 6.62 8.28
CA SER A 356 -14.19 5.19 8.05
C SER A 356 -14.11 4.44 9.37
N VAL A 357 -15.17 3.70 9.69
CA VAL A 357 -15.25 2.81 10.86
C VAL A 357 -15.09 1.38 10.38
N LEU A 358 -14.06 0.70 10.85
CA LEU A 358 -13.81 -0.72 10.61
C LEU A 358 -14.12 -1.49 11.89
N THR A 359 -14.80 -2.62 11.77
CA THR A 359 -15.16 -3.52 12.88
C THR A 359 -14.96 -4.97 12.49
N ALA A 360 -14.80 -5.88 13.46
CA ALA A 360 -14.65 -7.31 13.13
C ALA A 360 -16.00 -7.94 12.75
N SER A 361 -17.11 -7.50 13.35
CA SER A 361 -18.46 -7.89 12.96
C SER A 361 -19.18 -6.85 12.11
N SER A 362 -20.22 -7.26 11.35
CA SER A 362 -20.96 -6.37 10.44
C SER A 362 -22.13 -5.63 11.12
N GLU A 363 -22.57 -6.19 12.25
CA GLU A 363 -23.77 -5.83 13.00
C GLU A 363 -23.55 -4.68 13.99
N VAL A 364 -22.30 -4.22 14.16
CA VAL A 364 -21.97 -3.09 15.04
C VAL A 364 -22.82 -1.87 14.65
N LYS A 365 -23.51 -1.32 15.65
CA LYS A 365 -24.29 -0.10 15.53
C LYS A 365 -23.33 1.08 15.64
N VAL A 366 -23.28 1.90 14.60
CA VAL A 366 -22.47 3.11 14.49
C VAL A 366 -23.37 4.33 14.52
N GLN A 367 -23.00 5.32 15.34
CA GLN A 367 -23.54 6.67 15.28
C GLN A 367 -22.38 7.66 15.20
N LEU A 368 -22.29 8.41 14.11
CA LEU A 368 -21.41 9.57 13.99
C LEU A 368 -22.27 10.82 14.23
N ILE A 369 -21.94 11.62 15.24
CA ILE A 369 -22.73 12.78 15.66
C ILE A 369 -21.91 14.05 15.47
N SER A 370 -22.48 15.04 14.78
CA SER A 370 -21.85 16.34 14.54
C SER A 370 -21.92 17.28 15.75
N PRO A 371 -21.09 18.35 15.80
CA PRO A 371 -21.21 19.45 16.75
C PRO A 371 -22.62 20.05 16.86
N SER A 372 -23.36 20.14 15.74
CA SER A 372 -24.76 20.58 15.72
C SER A 372 -25.78 19.56 16.23
N GLY A 373 -25.35 18.36 16.62
CA GLY A 373 -26.20 17.26 17.09
C GLY A 373 -26.82 16.41 15.99
N LYS A 374 -26.42 16.58 14.72
CA LYS A 374 -26.91 15.75 13.62
C LYS A 374 -26.30 14.35 13.69
N VAL A 375 -27.15 13.34 13.78
CA VAL A 375 -26.77 11.92 13.86
C VAL A 375 -26.74 11.29 12.46
N TYR A 376 -25.63 10.66 12.13
CA TYR A 376 -25.44 9.77 10.98
C TYR A 376 -25.31 8.33 11.50
N THR A 377 -25.92 7.36 10.82
CA THR A 377 -26.04 5.96 11.24
C THR A 377 -25.47 5.00 10.19
N ASN A 378 -25.45 3.69 10.46
CA ASN A 378 -25.08 2.67 9.47
C ASN A 378 -25.74 2.87 8.08
N LYS A 379 -26.97 3.43 8.02
CA LYS A 379 -27.71 3.69 6.77
C LYS A 379 -27.15 4.84 5.94
N ASP A 380 -26.45 5.76 6.60
CA ASP A 380 -25.83 6.95 6.00
C ASP A 380 -24.39 6.70 5.52
N SER A 381 -23.90 5.47 5.70
CA SER A 381 -22.56 5.02 5.33
C SER A 381 -22.54 4.20 4.03
N LYS A 382 -21.40 4.22 3.33
CA LYS A 382 -21.08 3.18 2.34
C LYS A 382 -20.46 1.99 3.05
N PHE A 383 -21.01 0.81 2.80
CA PHE A 383 -20.53 -0.46 3.37
C PHE A 383 -19.65 -1.21 2.36
N THR A 384 -18.53 -1.73 2.82
CA THR A 384 -17.69 -2.70 2.11
C THR A 384 -17.06 -3.67 3.14
N VAL A 385 -16.35 -4.68 2.66
CA VAL A 385 -15.59 -5.64 3.48
C VAL A 385 -14.12 -5.57 3.07
N GLY A 386 -13.21 -5.77 4.03
CA GLY A 386 -11.79 -5.95 3.75
C GLY A 386 -11.55 -7.23 2.95
N ASP A 387 -11.16 -7.08 1.69
CA ASP A 387 -10.83 -8.16 0.78
C ASP A 387 -9.37 -8.65 0.95
N GLU A 388 -8.90 -9.48 0.02
CA GLU A 388 -7.59 -10.13 0.08
C GLU A 388 -6.40 -9.17 -0.10
N THR A 389 -6.61 -8.02 -0.75
CA THR A 389 -5.60 -6.97 -0.87
C THR A 389 -5.45 -6.22 0.47
N SER A 390 -6.53 -6.06 1.24
CA SER A 390 -6.56 -5.29 2.50
C SER A 390 -5.62 -5.83 3.59
N TYR A 391 -4.99 -4.92 4.34
CA TYR A 391 -4.31 -5.23 5.61
C TYR A 391 -5.28 -5.51 6.78
N PHE A 392 -6.58 -5.32 6.54
CA PHE A 392 -7.68 -5.64 7.45
C PHE A 392 -8.66 -6.59 6.76
N LYS A 393 -8.16 -7.67 6.14
CA LYS A 393 -9.00 -8.70 5.50
C LYS A 393 -10.04 -9.22 6.50
N GLY A 394 -11.30 -9.32 6.07
CA GLY A 394 -12.45 -9.71 6.90
C GLY A 394 -13.09 -8.57 7.70
N ALA A 395 -12.49 -7.38 7.80
CA ALA A 395 -13.13 -6.25 8.49
C ALA A 395 -14.43 -5.83 7.78
N SER A 396 -15.48 -5.57 8.55
CA SER A 396 -16.64 -4.82 8.07
C SER A 396 -16.32 -3.34 8.08
N ILE A 397 -16.51 -2.63 6.96
CA ILE A 397 -16.08 -1.24 6.82
C ILE A 397 -17.24 -0.34 6.45
N ARG A 398 -17.46 0.72 7.24
CA ARG A 398 -18.51 1.72 7.05
C ARG A 398 -17.88 3.10 6.87
N THR A 399 -18.02 3.67 5.69
CA THR A 399 -17.43 4.96 5.31
C THR A 399 -18.49 6.05 5.21
N PHE A 400 -18.32 7.11 5.99
CA PHE A 400 -19.14 8.31 5.99
C PHE A 400 -18.38 9.42 5.25
N LYS A 401 -18.94 9.91 4.14
CA LYS A 401 -18.40 11.07 3.42
C LYS A 401 -19.20 12.33 3.80
N ILE A 402 -18.53 13.31 4.38
CA ILE A 402 -19.12 14.57 4.85
C ILE A 402 -18.54 15.72 4.03
N ASN A 403 -19.31 16.26 3.08
CA ASN A 403 -18.85 17.32 2.17
C ASN A 403 -18.45 18.63 2.87
N GLN A 404 -19.03 18.89 4.04
CA GLN A 404 -18.74 20.03 4.89
C GLN A 404 -18.81 19.60 6.36
N MET A 405 -17.73 18.98 6.83
CA MET A 405 -17.56 18.59 8.22
C MET A 405 -17.49 19.85 9.08
N GLU A 406 -18.42 19.98 10.02
CA GLU A 406 -18.54 21.09 10.95
C GLU A 406 -17.30 21.17 11.86
N THR A 407 -16.81 22.40 12.10
CA THR A 407 -15.79 22.67 13.13
C THR A 407 -16.36 22.37 14.52
N GLY A 408 -15.63 21.63 15.34
CA GLY A 408 -16.01 21.24 16.70
C GLY A 408 -15.71 19.78 17.01
N GLU A 409 -16.25 19.31 18.13
CA GLU A 409 -16.16 17.91 18.56
C GLU A 409 -17.23 17.05 17.86
N TRP A 410 -16.78 15.97 17.22
CA TRP A 410 -17.63 14.93 16.65
C TRP A 410 -17.54 13.68 17.51
N HIS A 411 -18.69 13.05 17.78
CA HIS A 411 -18.75 11.80 18.53
C HIS A 411 -18.89 10.60 17.58
N VAL A 412 -18.12 9.56 17.82
CA VAL A 412 -18.25 8.24 17.19
C VAL A 412 -18.68 7.25 18.26
N LYS A 413 -19.97 6.93 18.28
CA LYS A 413 -20.54 5.94 19.20
C LYS A 413 -20.65 4.59 18.52
N LEU A 414 -20.24 3.55 19.23
CA LEU A 414 -20.20 2.17 18.73
C LEU A 414 -20.78 1.23 19.77
N MET A 415 -21.56 0.25 19.33
CA MET A 415 -22.07 -0.84 20.17
C MET A 415 -22.19 -2.13 19.36
N THR A 416 -21.51 -3.18 19.82
CA THR A 416 -21.65 -4.54 19.29
C THR A 416 -22.63 -5.35 20.13
N THR A 417 -23.20 -6.41 19.56
CA THR A 417 -23.89 -7.48 20.31
C THR A 417 -23.04 -8.73 20.46
N HIS A 418 -21.88 -8.79 19.80
CA HIS A 418 -20.95 -9.93 19.85
C HIS A 418 -20.11 -9.91 21.13
N THR A 419 -19.74 -11.10 21.61
CA THR A 419 -18.96 -11.26 22.85
C THR A 419 -17.49 -10.89 22.72
N LYS A 420 -16.96 -10.87 21.48
CA LYS A 420 -15.61 -10.39 21.16
C LYS A 420 -15.66 -9.64 19.83
N ASP A 421 -15.37 -8.35 19.88
CA ASP A 421 -15.33 -7.47 18.72
C ASP A 421 -14.33 -6.34 18.99
N ALA A 422 -13.88 -5.68 17.94
CA ALA A 422 -12.92 -4.60 18.01
C ALA A 422 -13.22 -3.60 16.90
N TYR A 423 -12.72 -2.38 17.05
CA TYR A 423 -12.92 -1.32 16.07
C TYR A 423 -11.65 -0.53 15.78
N MET A 424 -11.64 0.09 14.62
CA MET A 424 -10.76 1.19 14.25
C MET A 424 -11.60 2.28 13.60
N VAL A 425 -11.37 3.54 13.97
CA VAL A 425 -11.86 4.72 13.24
C VAL A 425 -10.66 5.40 12.60
N VAL A 426 -10.74 5.64 11.29
CA VAL A 426 -9.82 6.53 10.56
C VAL A 426 -10.63 7.72 10.08
N SER A 427 -10.27 8.91 10.54
CA SER A 427 -10.88 10.17 10.09
C SER A 427 -9.85 10.97 9.32
N ASP A 428 -10.13 11.24 8.05
CA ASP A 428 -9.31 12.06 7.16
C ASP A 428 -10.02 13.38 6.85
N TYR A 429 -9.25 14.47 6.77
CA TYR A 429 -9.75 15.81 6.51
C TYR A 429 -8.98 16.42 5.34
N LYS A 430 -9.67 17.12 4.44
CA LYS A 430 -9.07 17.75 3.25
C LYS A 430 -8.41 19.10 3.60
N GLN A 431 -7.35 19.07 4.39
CA GLN A 431 -6.53 20.23 4.77
C GLN A 431 -5.06 19.81 4.92
N THR A 432 -4.16 20.79 5.08
CA THR A 432 -2.72 20.51 5.25
C THR A 432 -2.45 19.86 6.61
N ALA A 433 -1.64 18.79 6.62
CA ALA A 433 -1.22 18.11 7.84
C ALA A 433 -0.47 19.06 8.79
N PRO A 434 -0.90 19.22 10.05
CA PRO A 434 -0.33 20.22 10.95
C PRO A 434 1.07 19.85 11.49
N PHE A 435 1.47 18.57 11.44
CA PHE A 435 2.78 18.12 11.92
C PHE A 435 3.46 17.17 10.94
N THR A 436 4.79 17.21 10.97
CA THR A 436 5.71 16.28 10.32
C THR A 436 6.53 15.57 11.40
N LEU A 437 6.47 14.23 11.46
CA LEU A 437 7.38 13.43 12.27
C LEU A 437 8.64 13.10 11.46
N LYS A 438 9.81 13.41 12.03
CA LYS A 438 11.13 13.02 11.53
C LYS A 438 11.73 11.96 12.46
N MET A 439 11.89 10.74 11.96
CA MET A 439 12.44 9.62 12.70
C MET A 439 13.08 8.58 11.75
N PRO A 440 14.32 8.14 11.99
CA PRO A 440 14.92 7.05 11.22
C PRO A 440 14.15 5.74 11.35
N GLY A 441 14.07 4.96 10.27
CA GLY A 441 13.43 3.64 10.29
C GLY A 441 14.20 2.57 11.07
N LYS A 442 15.53 2.71 11.18
CA LYS A 442 16.41 1.88 12.02
C LYS A 442 17.32 2.77 12.86
N ILE A 443 17.49 2.43 14.14
CA ILE A 443 18.36 3.17 15.07
C ILE A 443 19.15 2.19 15.95
N LYS A 444 20.48 2.37 16.02
CA LYS A 444 21.35 1.67 16.97
C LYS A 444 21.71 2.59 18.13
N ALA A 445 20.95 2.52 19.22
CA ALA A 445 21.18 3.34 20.41
C ALA A 445 20.43 2.83 21.64
N ASP A 446 20.98 3.10 22.83
CA ASP A 446 20.26 2.94 24.10
C ASP A 446 19.06 3.88 24.21
N LYS A 447 19.19 5.08 23.64
CA LYS A 447 18.20 6.15 23.63
C LYS A 447 17.89 6.55 22.19
N VAL A 448 16.62 6.44 21.81
CA VAL A 448 16.14 6.82 20.48
C VAL A 448 15.50 8.20 20.55
N GLU A 449 15.97 9.14 19.73
CA GLU A 449 15.39 10.47 19.61
C GLU A 449 14.52 10.56 18.35
N PHE A 450 13.36 11.22 18.47
CA PHE A 450 12.54 11.60 17.31
C PHE A 450 12.16 13.08 17.42
N GLN A 451 11.92 13.72 16.27
CA GLN A 451 11.54 15.13 16.21
C GLN A 451 10.17 15.28 15.55
N LEU A 452 9.29 16.07 16.16
CA LEU A 452 8.00 16.44 15.61
C LEU A 452 8.01 17.94 15.30
N LYS A 453 7.75 18.32 14.05
CA LYS A 453 7.79 19.71 13.61
C LYS A 453 6.43 20.14 13.08
N GLN A 454 5.94 21.31 13.51
CA GLN A 454 4.75 21.94 12.93
C GLN A 454 5.01 22.35 11.48
N SER A 455 4.05 22.06 10.61
CA SER A 455 4.12 22.35 9.18
C SER A 455 3.99 23.85 8.87
N THR A 456 3.32 24.61 9.74
CA THR A 456 3.25 26.07 9.70
C THR A 456 3.49 26.65 11.09
N LYS A 457 4.09 27.84 11.17
CA LYS A 457 4.32 28.56 12.44
C LYS A 457 3.04 29.11 13.09
N GLU A 458 1.91 29.05 12.38
CA GLU A 458 0.65 29.72 12.74
C GLU A 458 -0.35 28.79 13.45
N LEU A 459 0.03 27.55 13.77
CA LEU A 459 -0.84 26.51 14.35
C LEU A 459 -1.26 26.71 15.82
N GLY A 460 -1.37 27.97 16.26
CA GLY A 460 -1.82 28.38 17.58
C GLY A 460 -0.71 28.59 18.61
N LYS A 461 -1.09 29.13 19.78
CA LYS A 461 -0.16 29.30 20.92
C LYS A 461 0.20 27.94 21.52
N GLN A 462 1.49 27.72 21.73
CA GLN A 462 2.08 26.42 22.05
C GLN A 462 1.60 25.80 23.37
N GLU A 463 1.12 26.62 24.31
CA GLU A 463 0.55 26.20 25.60
C GLU A 463 -0.71 25.31 25.44
N ASN A 464 -1.33 25.33 24.25
CA ASN A 464 -2.53 24.56 23.94
C ASN A 464 -2.25 23.15 23.35
N LEU A 465 -0.98 22.73 23.24
CA LEU A 465 -0.61 21.44 22.67
C LEU A 465 -0.45 20.36 23.73
N SER A 466 -1.06 19.20 23.47
CA SER A 466 -0.89 17.97 24.25
C SER A 466 -0.49 16.83 23.33
N PHE A 467 0.49 16.05 23.78
CA PHE A 467 1.02 14.89 23.06
C PHE A 467 0.89 13.67 23.95
N THR A 468 0.39 12.55 23.40
CA THR A 468 0.49 11.24 24.05
C THR A 468 1.17 10.28 23.10
N VAL A 469 2.41 9.93 23.44
CA VAL A 469 3.23 8.95 22.74
C VAL A 469 3.03 7.61 23.40
N ARG A 470 2.66 6.58 22.63
CA ARG A 470 2.62 5.18 23.06
C ARG A 470 3.49 4.35 22.14
N VAL A 471 4.28 3.46 22.72
CA VAL A 471 5.10 2.49 21.99
C VAL A 471 4.68 1.08 22.39
N VAL A 472 4.41 0.23 21.40
CA VAL A 472 4.14 -1.19 21.59
C VAL A 472 5.22 -2.08 20.98
N ASP A 473 5.39 -3.26 21.55
CA ASP A 473 6.25 -4.33 21.03
C ASP A 473 5.55 -5.17 19.94
N ARG A 474 6.23 -6.21 19.45
CA ARG A 474 5.71 -7.15 18.43
C ARG A 474 4.40 -7.82 18.84
N GLU A 475 4.23 -8.14 20.12
CA GLU A 475 3.03 -8.75 20.70
C GLU A 475 1.90 -7.72 20.90
N GLY A 476 2.23 -6.44 21.00
CA GLY A 476 1.30 -5.32 21.16
C GLY A 476 1.19 -4.80 22.59
N ASN A 477 2.10 -5.22 23.49
CA ASN A 477 2.15 -4.73 24.86
C ASN A 477 2.69 -3.30 24.87
N LEU A 478 2.12 -2.43 25.72
CA LEU A 478 2.63 -1.08 25.95
C LEU A 478 3.98 -1.14 26.67
N VAL A 479 5.07 -0.80 25.98
CA VAL A 479 6.42 -0.78 26.55
C VAL A 479 6.87 0.61 27.01
N LEU A 480 6.29 1.68 26.44
CA LEU A 480 6.56 3.06 26.83
C LEU A 480 5.32 3.94 26.57
N GLN A 481 5.02 4.83 27.52
CA GLN A 481 4.06 5.92 27.33
C GLN A 481 4.64 7.23 27.87
N SER A 482 4.60 8.30 27.06
CA SER A 482 4.95 9.66 27.50
C SER A 482 3.84 10.64 27.13
N ASN A 483 3.55 11.56 28.05
CA ASN A 483 2.61 12.68 27.83
C ASN A 483 3.35 14.02 27.62
N GLN A 484 4.67 14.00 27.47
CA GLN A 484 5.50 15.20 27.33
C GLN A 484 6.57 15.02 26.26
N LEU A 485 6.73 16.05 25.42
CA LEU A 485 7.84 16.20 24.48
C LEU A 485 8.68 17.40 24.93
N GLN A 486 10.00 17.27 24.85
CA GLN A 486 10.92 18.38 25.07
C GLN A 486 10.74 19.39 23.92
N ARG A 487 10.42 20.64 24.22
CA ARG A 487 10.41 21.72 23.23
C ARG A 487 11.84 22.02 22.78
N LEU A 488 12.06 22.16 21.47
CA LEU A 488 13.32 22.61 20.88
C LEU A 488 13.26 24.09 20.47
N ASP A 489 12.21 24.51 19.75
CA ASP A 489 12.03 25.90 19.30
C ASP A 489 10.55 26.32 19.27
N GLU A 490 10.14 27.22 18.37
CA GLU A 490 8.73 27.64 18.18
C GLU A 490 7.86 26.55 17.52
N ALA A 491 8.44 25.74 16.62
CA ALA A 491 7.74 24.78 15.79
C ALA A 491 8.19 23.33 16.01
N ALA A 492 9.32 23.10 16.67
CA ALA A 492 9.92 21.78 16.85
C ALA A 492 9.87 21.26 18.30
N PHE A 493 9.51 19.97 18.41
CA PHE A 493 9.46 19.17 19.62
C PHE A 493 10.33 17.93 19.46
N LYS A 494 10.85 17.41 20.57
CA LYS A 494 11.70 16.22 20.66
C LYS A 494 11.11 15.23 21.64
N GLY A 495 10.99 13.98 21.22
CA GLY A 495 10.68 12.86 22.09
C GLY A 495 11.86 11.93 22.26
N LEU A 496 11.79 11.12 23.32
CA LEU A 496 12.77 10.08 23.63
C LEU A 496 12.03 8.74 23.77
N LEU A 497 12.56 7.70 23.13
CA LEU A 497 12.23 6.32 23.46
C LEU A 497 13.45 5.74 24.19
N ASP A 498 13.33 5.64 25.51
CA ASP A 498 14.29 5.02 26.40
C ASP A 498 13.72 3.73 27.00
N HIS A 499 14.48 3.08 27.88
CA HIS A 499 14.11 1.85 28.60
C HIS A 499 13.71 0.61 27.75
N ILE A 500 13.75 0.71 26.43
CA ILE A 500 13.68 -0.40 25.48
C ILE A 500 14.94 -1.27 25.64
N LYS A 501 14.77 -2.59 25.83
CA LYS A 501 15.84 -3.54 26.23
C LYS A 501 16.18 -4.62 25.21
N LYS A 502 15.34 -4.81 24.19
CA LYS A 502 15.53 -5.85 23.16
C LYS A 502 15.75 -5.20 21.80
N SER A 503 16.48 -5.90 20.93
CA SER A 503 16.61 -5.53 19.53
C SER A 503 15.41 -6.04 18.76
N ASP A 504 14.50 -5.16 18.37
CA ASP A 504 13.25 -5.53 17.70
C ASP A 504 12.58 -4.32 17.00
N VAL A 505 11.48 -4.58 16.28
CA VAL A 505 10.58 -3.53 15.77
C VAL A 505 9.63 -3.07 16.87
N TYR A 506 9.52 -1.75 17.00
CA TYR A 506 8.60 -1.09 17.91
C TYR A 506 7.66 -0.16 17.14
N ASN A 507 6.38 -0.19 17.49
CA ASN A 507 5.38 0.64 16.83
C ASN A 507 4.98 1.82 17.72
N MET A 508 5.22 3.04 17.23
CA MET A 508 4.94 4.29 17.92
C MET A 508 3.66 4.93 17.38
N THR A 509 2.72 5.22 18.28
CA THR A 509 1.52 6.02 18.04
C THR A 509 1.63 7.33 18.81
N ILE A 510 1.54 8.47 18.13
CA ILE A 510 1.53 9.81 18.73
C ILE A 510 0.14 10.40 18.51
N ASP A 511 -0.66 10.48 19.58
CA ASP A 511 -1.88 11.28 19.59
C ASP A 511 -1.52 12.74 19.90
N ILE A 512 -2.08 13.67 19.13
CA ILE A 512 -1.84 15.10 19.23
C ILE A 512 -3.19 15.78 19.43
N LYS A 513 -3.30 16.60 20.47
CA LYS A 513 -4.42 17.53 20.67
C LYS A 513 -3.89 18.96 20.64
N GLY A 514 -4.61 19.86 19.99
CA GLY A 514 -4.20 21.25 19.87
C GLY A 514 -5.35 22.20 19.63
N ILE A 515 -5.06 23.50 19.61
CA ILE A 515 -5.99 24.57 19.28
C ILE A 515 -5.32 25.45 18.22
N ASN A 516 -5.97 25.68 17.08
CA ASN A 516 -5.46 26.50 15.98
C ASN A 516 -5.50 28.01 16.30
N ALA A 517 -5.08 28.87 15.36
CA ALA A 517 -5.07 30.32 15.52
C ALA A 517 -6.46 30.90 15.82
N GLU A 518 -7.51 30.30 15.26
CA GLU A 518 -8.92 30.69 15.38
C GLU A 518 -9.59 30.19 16.68
N GLY A 519 -8.83 29.57 17.59
CA GLY A 519 -9.34 29.06 18.86
C GLY A 519 -10.15 27.76 18.71
N LYS A 520 -9.94 26.99 17.65
CA LYS A 520 -10.65 25.72 17.36
C LYS A 520 -9.77 24.51 17.65
N ALA A 521 -10.33 23.55 18.37
CA ALA A 521 -9.63 22.33 18.76
C ALA A 521 -9.45 21.37 17.58
N TYR A 522 -8.34 20.64 17.56
CA TYR A 522 -8.10 19.51 16.67
C TYR A 522 -7.52 18.30 17.39
N THR A 523 -7.81 17.12 16.85
CA THR A 523 -7.12 15.85 17.16
C THR A 523 -6.38 15.36 15.92
N ARG A 524 -5.17 14.83 16.07
CA ARG A 524 -4.45 14.11 14.99
C ARG A 524 -3.69 12.93 15.58
N THR A 525 -3.44 11.90 14.78
CA THR A 525 -2.66 10.72 15.17
C THR A 525 -1.60 10.43 14.11
N ILE A 526 -0.36 10.25 14.54
CA ILE A 526 0.75 9.77 13.71
C ILE A 526 1.09 8.34 14.15
N VAL A 527 1.26 7.43 13.18
CA VAL A 527 1.69 6.05 13.41
C VAL A 527 2.99 5.81 12.65
N ARG A 528 3.96 5.16 13.30
CA ARG A 528 5.27 4.88 12.71
C ARG A 528 5.93 3.70 13.41
N SER A 529 6.47 2.73 12.66
CA SER A 529 7.37 1.72 13.23
C SER A 529 8.86 2.12 13.12
N VAL A 530 9.68 1.58 14.02
CA VAL A 530 11.14 1.73 14.03
C VAL A 530 11.77 0.41 14.46
N TYR A 531 12.85 -0.02 13.79
CA TYR A 531 13.72 -1.09 14.31
C TYR A 531 14.76 -0.48 15.25
N ILE A 532 14.82 -0.98 16.47
CA ILE A 532 15.80 -0.53 17.47
C ILE A 532 16.83 -1.65 17.66
N GLU A 533 18.10 -1.34 17.47
CA GLU A 533 19.23 -2.24 17.69
C GLU A 533 19.93 -1.88 19.01
N LYS A 534 20.12 -2.89 19.87
CA LYS A 534 20.90 -2.88 21.12
C LYS A 534 22.20 -3.66 20.92
#